data_AF-A0A6V7KM91-F1
#
_entry.id   AF-A0A6V7KM91-F1
#
_cell.length_a   1.000
_cell.length_b   1.000
_cell.length_c   1.000
_cell.angle_alpha   90.00
_cell.angle_beta   90.00
_cell.angle_gamma   90.00
#
_symmetry.space_group_name_H-M   'P 1'
#
loop_
_entity.id
_entity.type
_entity.pdbx_description
1 polymer ?
#
loop_
_entity_poly.entity_id
_entity_poly.type
_entity_poly.pdbx_seq_one_letter_code
_entity_poly.pdbx_strand_id
1 'polypeptide(L)'
;VCQLASMVEGFTETCEQICGKQCTALRSAFKAQASKFVQKFHNERKTKLTLLLETERWKQADVPQEFQRLVNYVFDNRTFPGELDKFDSSPSKSVILIGEEEYAVVGTALMLIQMIHEYCRTAKEMTALSGAVGRQLAELLRHYNSRCCQLVLGAGAMHVAGLKTITSTILVLAGRSLKLILWFMPVVKAHFQ
;
A
#
# COMPACT_ATOMS: atom_id res chain seq x y z
N VAL A 1 -13.86 9.46 7.06
CA VAL A 1 -12.92 10.59 7.26
C VAL A 1 -12.71 11.38 5.97
N CYS A 2 -12.65 10.72 4.82
CA CYS A 2 -12.42 11.36 3.52
C CYS A 2 -13.59 12.24 3.04
N GLN A 3 -14.84 11.76 3.18
CA GLN A 3 -16.03 12.61 3.01
C GLN A 3 -16.02 13.82 3.95
N LEU A 4 -15.60 13.63 5.21
CA LEU A 4 -15.47 14.71 6.17
C LEU A 4 -14.41 15.73 5.75
N ALA A 5 -13.30 15.30 5.14
CA ALA A 5 -12.28 16.18 4.60
C ALA A 5 -12.88 17.13 3.54
N SER A 6 -13.56 16.56 2.54
CA SER A 6 -14.20 17.34 1.49
C SER A 6 -15.28 18.29 2.01
N MET A 7 -16.07 17.86 2.99
CA MET A 7 -17.11 18.71 3.60
C MET A 7 -16.50 19.85 4.41
N VAL A 8 -15.45 19.59 5.20
CA VAL A 8 -14.78 20.63 6.00
C VAL A 8 -14.09 21.63 5.08
N GLU A 9 -13.37 21.18 4.04
CA GLU A 9 -12.74 22.06 3.07
C GLU A 9 -13.77 22.95 2.37
N GLY A 10 -14.80 22.36 1.76
CA GLY A 10 -15.84 23.11 1.04
C GLY A 10 -16.62 24.07 1.95
N PHE A 11 -16.93 23.67 3.18
CA PHE A 11 -17.58 24.56 4.16
C PHE A 11 -16.67 25.75 4.52
N THR A 12 -15.39 25.49 4.80
CA THR A 12 -14.46 26.55 5.19
C THR A 12 -14.18 27.54 4.06
N GLU A 13 -14.10 27.06 2.81
CA GLU A 13 -13.98 27.90 1.61
C GLU A 13 -15.23 28.74 1.39
N THR A 14 -16.42 28.15 1.54
CA THR A 14 -17.69 28.88 1.41
C THR A 14 -17.81 29.99 2.48
N CYS A 15 -17.46 29.69 3.74
CA CYS A 15 -17.43 30.70 4.79
C CYS A 15 -16.42 31.83 4.51
N GLU A 16 -15.25 31.51 3.95
CA GLU A 16 -14.25 32.50 3.58
C GLU A 16 -14.75 33.42 2.46
N GLN A 17 -15.42 32.87 1.45
CA GLN A 17 -16.02 33.64 0.36
C GLN A 17 -17.12 34.59 0.85
N ILE A 18 -17.96 34.15 1.79
CA ILE A 18 -19.08 34.96 2.31
C ILE A 18 -18.58 36.01 3.31
N CYS A 19 -17.70 35.63 4.23
CA CYS A 19 -17.30 36.47 5.37
C CYS A 19 -16.02 37.28 5.12
N GLY A 20 -15.28 36.99 4.05
CA GLY A 20 -13.93 37.55 3.79
C GLY A 20 -12.88 37.15 4.83
N LYS A 21 -13.18 36.15 5.68
CA LYS A 21 -12.32 35.70 6.78
C LYS A 21 -12.22 34.19 6.81
N GLN A 22 -11.01 33.69 6.98
CA GLN A 22 -10.74 32.25 7.11
C GLN A 22 -11.26 31.69 8.44
N CYS A 23 -12.03 30.60 8.37
CA CYS A 23 -12.42 29.84 9.56
C CYS A 23 -11.30 28.87 9.97
N THR A 24 -10.33 29.37 10.75
CA THR A 24 -9.11 28.62 11.10
C THR A 24 -9.33 27.56 12.18
N ALA A 25 -10.31 27.73 13.07
CA ALA A 25 -10.58 26.81 14.17
C ALA A 25 -11.03 25.43 13.68
N LEU A 26 -11.99 25.38 12.74
CA LEU A 26 -12.47 24.13 12.18
C LEU A 26 -11.38 23.42 11.35
N ARG A 27 -10.64 24.17 10.52
CA ARG A 27 -9.49 23.64 9.76
C ARG A 27 -8.44 23.02 10.69
N SER A 28 -8.14 23.69 11.79
CA SER A 28 -7.16 23.21 12.77
C SER A 28 -7.64 21.95 13.51
N ALA A 29 -8.90 21.94 13.96
CA ALA A 29 -9.50 20.78 14.61
C ALA A 29 -9.55 19.57 13.66
N PHE A 30 -9.96 19.78 12.41
CA PHE A 30 -9.96 18.74 11.39
C PHE A 30 -8.55 18.22 11.11
N LYS A 31 -7.56 19.10 10.91
CA LYS A 31 -6.16 18.71 10.67
C LYS A 31 -5.58 17.89 11.83
N ALA A 32 -5.90 18.24 13.07
CA ALA A 32 -5.50 17.46 14.24
C ALA A 32 -6.11 16.04 14.21
N GLN A 33 -7.40 15.92 13.90
CA GLN A 33 -8.07 14.62 13.82
C GLN A 33 -7.59 13.79 12.62
N ALA A 34 -7.39 14.42 11.47
CA ALA A 34 -6.89 13.78 10.26
C ALA A 34 -5.44 13.28 10.48
N SER A 35 -4.61 14.03 11.19
CA SER A 35 -3.26 13.58 11.56
C SER A 35 -3.30 12.35 12.47
N LYS A 36 -4.19 12.32 13.47
CA LYS A 36 -4.40 11.13 14.32
C LYS A 36 -4.86 9.92 13.51
N PHE A 37 -5.77 10.13 12.55
CA PHE A 37 -6.22 9.09 11.64
C PHE A 37 -5.06 8.53 10.81
N VAL A 38 -4.26 9.39 10.16
CA VAL A 38 -3.12 8.99 9.34
C VAL A 38 -2.09 8.19 10.15
N GLN A 39 -1.82 8.58 11.41
CA GLN A 39 -0.97 7.80 12.30
C GLN A 39 -1.55 6.43 12.64
N LYS A 40 -2.83 6.37 13.02
CA LYS A 40 -3.51 5.10 13.30
C LYS A 40 -3.53 4.18 12.08
N PHE A 41 -3.89 4.72 10.93
CA PHE A 41 -3.89 4.03 9.64
C PHE A 41 -2.52 3.39 9.37
N HIS A 42 -1.43 4.16 9.49
CA HIS A 42 -0.09 3.63 9.28
C HIS A 42 0.28 2.51 10.26
N ASN A 43 0.02 2.72 11.55
CA ASN A 43 0.34 1.74 12.59
C ASN A 43 -0.39 0.41 12.34
N GLU A 44 -1.67 0.47 11.97
CA GLU A 44 -2.45 -0.74 11.63
C GLU A 44 -1.83 -1.49 10.45
N ARG A 45 -1.43 -0.80 9.37
CA ARG A 45 -0.82 -1.43 8.19
C ARG A 45 0.55 -2.01 8.51
N LYS A 46 1.37 -1.28 9.27
CA LYS A 46 2.71 -1.74 9.68
C LYS A 46 2.64 -2.97 10.59
N THR A 47 1.71 -3.00 11.55
CA THR A 47 1.48 -4.18 12.40
C THR A 47 0.98 -5.36 11.57
N LYS A 48 -0.02 -5.15 10.70
CA LYS A 48 -0.54 -6.20 9.81
C LYS A 48 0.57 -6.77 8.91
N LEU A 49 1.37 -5.90 8.29
CA LEU A 49 2.47 -6.31 7.41
C LEU A 49 3.53 -7.13 8.17
N THR A 50 3.86 -6.73 9.40
CA THR A 50 4.82 -7.45 10.24
C THR A 50 4.33 -8.86 10.54
N LEU A 51 3.07 -9.00 10.95
CA LEU A 51 2.45 -10.29 11.24
C LEU A 51 2.41 -11.20 9.99
N LEU A 52 2.04 -10.64 8.84
CA LEU A 52 2.03 -11.38 7.58
C LEU A 52 3.43 -11.88 7.20
N LEU A 53 4.46 -11.03 7.33
CA LEU A 53 5.84 -11.41 7.05
C LEU A 53 6.35 -12.50 7.99
N GLU A 54 6.02 -12.44 9.28
CA GLU A 54 6.44 -13.44 10.28
C GLU A 54 5.80 -14.81 10.06
N THR A 55 4.60 -14.82 9.49
CA THR A 55 3.84 -16.05 9.20
C THR A 55 3.98 -16.52 7.74
N GLU A 56 4.66 -15.75 6.90
CA GLU A 56 4.85 -16.03 5.47
C GLU A 56 5.60 -17.35 5.29
N ARG A 57 5.01 -18.24 4.47
CA ARG A 57 5.58 -19.56 4.19
C ARG A 57 6.55 -19.53 3.01
N TRP A 58 6.69 -18.37 2.36
CA TRP A 58 7.59 -18.14 1.22
C TRP A 58 7.32 -19.13 0.08
N LYS A 59 6.02 -19.37 -0.16
CA LYS A 59 5.53 -20.16 -1.29
C LYS A 59 4.91 -19.22 -2.31
N GLN A 60 4.86 -19.69 -3.56
CA GLN A 60 4.11 -19.00 -4.60
C GLN A 60 2.66 -18.86 -4.17
N ALA A 61 2.16 -17.63 -4.18
CA ALA A 61 0.79 -17.34 -3.83
C ALA A 61 -0.14 -17.56 -5.03
N ASP A 62 -1.34 -18.00 -4.73
CA ASP A 62 -2.46 -17.81 -5.63
C ASP A 62 -2.76 -16.30 -5.68
N VAL A 63 -2.95 -15.79 -6.88
CA VAL A 63 -3.20 -14.38 -7.20
C VAL A 63 -4.67 -14.23 -7.52
N PRO A 64 -5.46 -13.70 -6.57
CA PRO A 64 -6.82 -13.31 -6.83
C PRO A 64 -6.91 -12.27 -7.95
N GLN A 65 -8.01 -12.32 -8.71
CA GLN A 65 -8.20 -11.50 -9.91
C GLN A 65 -8.17 -9.99 -9.61
N GLU A 66 -8.51 -9.55 -8.40
CA GLU A 66 -8.43 -8.15 -8.00
C GLU A 66 -6.99 -7.59 -8.04
N PHE A 67 -5.98 -8.40 -7.71
CA PHE A 67 -4.58 -7.98 -7.79
C PHE A 67 -4.15 -7.81 -9.25
N GLN A 68 -4.56 -8.75 -10.11
CA GLN A 68 -4.28 -8.66 -11.53
C GLN A 68 -4.96 -7.43 -12.16
N ARG A 69 -6.20 -7.12 -11.77
CA ARG A 69 -6.91 -5.92 -12.26
C ARG A 69 -6.22 -4.63 -11.80
N LEU A 70 -5.81 -4.55 -10.53
CA LEU A 70 -5.05 -3.41 -10.02
C LEU A 70 -3.75 -3.21 -10.81
N VAL A 71 -3.01 -4.29 -11.05
CA VAL A 71 -1.77 -4.25 -11.84
C VAL A 71 -2.05 -3.78 -13.28
N ASN A 72 -3.06 -4.34 -13.94
CA ASN A 72 -3.45 -3.95 -15.29
C ASN A 72 -3.84 -2.46 -15.35
N TYR A 73 -4.67 -2.00 -14.40
CA TYR A 73 -5.05 -0.60 -14.33
C TYR A 73 -3.84 0.32 -14.21
N VAL A 74 -2.91 -0.01 -13.32
CA VAL A 74 -1.67 0.77 -13.11
C VAL A 74 -0.77 0.70 -14.35
N PHE A 75 -0.75 -0.44 -15.04
CA PHE A 75 -0.01 -0.61 -16.28
C PHE A 75 -0.57 0.29 -17.38
N ASP A 76 -1.88 0.31 -17.59
CA ASP A 76 -2.52 1.07 -18.67
C ASP A 76 -2.54 2.58 -18.37
N ASN A 77 -2.85 2.96 -17.13
CA ASN A 77 -3.15 4.36 -16.78
C ASN A 77 -1.99 5.09 -16.10
N ARG A 78 -0.92 4.38 -15.72
CA ARG A 78 0.21 4.94 -14.95
C ARG A 78 -0.22 5.67 -13.67
N THR A 79 -1.34 5.27 -13.08
CA THR A 79 -1.89 5.83 -11.84
C THR A 79 -2.66 4.77 -11.07
N PHE A 80 -2.91 5.04 -9.79
CA PHE A 80 -3.69 4.16 -8.93
C PHE A 80 -5.21 4.45 -9.05
N PRO A 81 -6.06 3.41 -9.13
CA PRO A 81 -7.51 3.59 -9.19
C PRO A 81 -8.07 4.16 -7.88
N GLY A 82 -9.21 4.85 -7.93
CA GLY A 82 -9.86 5.38 -6.73
C GLY A 82 -10.57 4.29 -5.92
N GLU A 83 -11.40 3.49 -6.58
CA GLU A 83 -12.03 2.32 -6.00
C GLU A 83 -11.64 1.07 -6.80
N LEU A 84 -11.56 -0.06 -6.10
CA LEU A 84 -11.48 -1.37 -6.73
C LEU A 84 -12.89 -1.95 -6.71
N ASP A 85 -13.44 -2.27 -7.86
CA ASP A 85 -14.75 -2.92 -7.95
C ASP A 85 -14.75 -4.23 -7.16
N LYS A 86 -15.68 -4.33 -6.20
CA LYS A 86 -15.85 -5.51 -5.34
C LYS A 86 -16.66 -6.59 -6.05
N PHE A 87 -16.09 -7.36 -6.98
CA PHE A 87 -16.90 -8.37 -7.67
C PHE A 87 -16.17 -9.64 -8.15
N ASP A 88 -16.98 -10.71 -8.07
CA ASP A 88 -16.91 -12.12 -8.46
C ASP A 88 -15.58 -12.86 -8.33
N SER A 89 -15.67 -13.99 -7.61
CA SER A 89 -14.66 -15.03 -7.49
C SER A 89 -14.34 -15.62 -8.86
N SER A 90 -13.52 -14.91 -9.63
CA SER A 90 -12.83 -15.45 -10.79
C SER A 90 -11.72 -16.38 -10.30
N PRO A 91 -11.33 -17.41 -11.08
CA PRO A 91 -10.28 -18.33 -10.67
C PRO A 91 -8.96 -17.58 -10.47
N SER A 92 -8.31 -17.83 -9.33
CA SER A 92 -6.96 -17.32 -9.06
C SER A 92 -5.95 -17.93 -10.02
N LYS A 93 -4.97 -17.13 -10.46
CA LYS A 93 -3.79 -17.60 -11.21
C LYS A 93 -2.60 -17.72 -10.27
N SER A 94 -1.57 -18.46 -10.63
CA SER A 94 -0.35 -18.57 -9.81
C SER A 94 0.64 -17.42 -10.02
N VAL A 95 0.39 -16.51 -10.97
CA VAL A 95 1.30 -15.42 -11.34
C VAL A 95 0.54 -14.11 -11.58
N ILE A 96 1.22 -12.99 -11.33
CA ILE A 96 0.81 -11.66 -11.81
C ILE A 96 1.42 -11.43 -13.18
N LEU A 97 0.64 -10.92 -14.13
CA LEU A 97 1.13 -10.49 -15.44
C LEU A 97 1.31 -8.97 -15.47
N ILE A 98 2.44 -8.50 -15.98
CA ILE A 98 2.68 -7.08 -16.32
C ILE A 98 3.11 -7.04 -17.78
N GLY A 99 2.21 -6.62 -18.67
CA GLY A 99 2.40 -6.79 -20.11
C GLY A 99 2.56 -8.27 -20.43
N GLU A 100 3.74 -8.65 -20.93
CA GLU A 100 4.09 -10.04 -21.25
C GLU A 100 4.93 -10.72 -20.16
N GLU A 101 5.38 -9.98 -19.13
CA GLU A 101 6.21 -10.57 -18.07
C GLU A 101 5.34 -11.14 -16.95
N GLU A 102 5.56 -12.41 -16.62
CA GLU A 102 4.93 -13.06 -15.46
C GLU A 102 5.70 -12.75 -14.18
N TYR A 103 5.05 -12.77 -13.02
CA TYR A 103 5.65 -12.55 -11.71
C TYR A 103 5.07 -13.57 -10.72
N ALA A 104 5.88 -14.58 -10.36
CA ALA A 104 5.60 -15.47 -9.25
C ALA A 104 6.00 -14.80 -7.93
N VAL A 105 5.04 -14.56 -7.05
CA VAL A 105 5.24 -13.77 -5.82
C VAL A 105 4.67 -14.46 -4.60
N VAL A 106 5.07 -14.00 -3.41
CA VAL A 106 4.55 -14.49 -2.12
C VAL A 106 3.30 -13.70 -1.70
N GLY A 107 2.48 -14.28 -0.81
CA GLY A 107 1.19 -13.70 -0.44
C GLY A 107 1.34 -12.33 0.21
N THR A 108 2.38 -12.15 1.03
CA THR A 108 2.66 -10.88 1.68
C THR A 108 3.03 -9.76 0.68
N ALA A 109 3.59 -10.10 -0.48
CA ALA A 109 3.85 -9.13 -1.54
C ALA A 109 2.54 -8.60 -2.16
N LEU A 110 1.54 -9.47 -2.36
CA LEU A 110 0.20 -9.07 -2.79
C LEU A 110 -0.42 -8.11 -1.78
N MET A 111 -0.36 -8.47 -0.49
CA MET A 111 -0.87 -7.63 0.59
C MET A 111 -0.19 -6.26 0.63
N LEU A 112 1.12 -6.20 0.36
CA LEU A 112 1.84 -4.93 0.28
C LEU A 112 1.36 -4.08 -0.91
N ILE A 113 1.09 -4.66 -2.08
CA ILE A 113 0.54 -3.93 -3.24
C ILE A 113 -0.83 -3.33 -2.89
N GLN A 114 -1.68 -4.09 -2.21
CA GLN A 114 -2.96 -3.58 -1.72
C GLN A 114 -2.75 -2.43 -0.72
N MET A 115 -1.81 -2.56 0.22
CA MET A 115 -1.49 -1.46 1.12
C MET A 115 -1.01 -0.23 0.35
N ILE A 116 -0.07 -0.36 -0.61
CA ILE A 116 0.39 0.75 -1.46
C ILE A 116 -0.82 1.46 -2.10
N HIS A 117 -1.76 0.71 -2.66
CA HIS A 117 -3.00 1.26 -3.23
C HIS A 117 -3.83 2.04 -2.19
N GLU A 118 -4.01 1.49 -0.98
CA GLU A 118 -4.71 2.18 0.12
C GLU A 118 -4.02 3.50 0.54
N TYR A 119 -2.68 3.54 0.57
CA TYR A 119 -1.93 4.78 0.86
C TYR A 119 -2.15 5.82 -0.24
N CYS A 120 -2.05 5.42 -1.51
CA CYS A 120 -2.29 6.31 -2.66
C CYS A 120 -3.74 6.82 -2.68
N ARG A 121 -4.73 5.97 -2.39
CA ARG A 121 -6.12 6.40 -2.24
C ARG A 121 -6.28 7.43 -1.12
N THR A 122 -5.73 7.12 0.06
CA THR A 122 -5.81 8.02 1.23
C THR A 122 -5.14 9.36 0.96
N ALA A 123 -4.02 9.38 0.23
CA ALA A 123 -3.33 10.61 -0.14
C ALA A 123 -4.14 11.50 -1.10
N LYS A 124 -4.82 10.90 -2.08
CA LYS A 124 -5.77 11.60 -2.96
C LYS A 124 -6.96 12.16 -2.20
N GLU A 125 -7.49 11.40 -1.25
CA GLU A 125 -8.65 11.78 -0.45
C GLU A 125 -8.34 12.80 0.67
N MET A 126 -7.07 12.88 1.10
CA MET A 126 -6.58 13.81 2.12
C MET A 126 -5.40 14.61 1.58
N THR A 127 -5.64 15.42 0.56
CA THR A 127 -4.62 16.23 -0.13
C THR A 127 -3.77 17.05 0.85
N ALA A 128 -4.40 17.64 1.88
CA ALA A 128 -3.73 18.41 2.94
C ALA A 128 -2.70 17.61 3.78
N LEU A 129 -2.79 16.27 3.79
CA LEU A 129 -1.87 15.36 4.49
C LEU A 129 -1.12 14.41 3.55
N SER A 130 -1.26 14.57 2.23
CA SER A 130 -0.63 13.72 1.20
C SER A 130 0.86 13.48 1.44
N GLY A 131 1.62 14.55 1.74
CA GLY A 131 3.04 14.44 2.05
C GLY A 131 3.35 13.63 3.32
N ALA A 132 2.49 13.65 4.34
CA ALA A 132 2.64 12.82 5.53
C ALA A 132 2.36 11.34 5.22
N VAL A 133 1.30 11.07 4.45
CA VAL A 133 0.94 9.73 3.97
C VAL A 133 2.07 9.14 3.11
N GLY A 134 2.67 9.94 2.22
CA GLY A 134 3.80 9.53 1.38
C GLY A 134 5.04 9.15 2.19
N ARG A 135 5.38 9.92 3.23
CA ARG A 135 6.49 9.59 4.14
C ARG A 135 6.26 8.26 4.87
N GLN A 136 5.04 8.02 5.33
CA GLN A 136 4.66 6.77 5.99
C GLN A 136 4.65 5.57 5.03
N LEU A 137 4.23 5.76 3.78
CA LEU A 137 4.35 4.72 2.76
C LEU A 137 5.82 4.35 2.52
N ALA A 138 6.70 5.36 2.41
CA ALA A 138 8.14 5.12 2.28
C ALA A 138 8.72 4.37 3.50
N GLU A 139 8.24 4.67 4.71
CA GLU A 139 8.59 3.90 5.90
C GLU A 139 8.12 2.44 5.83
N LEU A 140 6.87 2.20 5.40
CA LEU A 140 6.32 0.85 5.24
C LEU A 140 7.13 0.02 4.23
N LEU A 141 7.52 0.62 3.10
CA LEU A 141 8.34 -0.03 2.07
C LEU A 141 9.74 -0.37 2.59
N ARG A 142 10.37 0.53 3.35
CA ARG A 142 11.66 0.26 4.02
C ARG A 142 11.52 -0.86 5.05
N HIS A 143 10.43 -0.87 5.82
CA HIS A 143 10.14 -1.93 6.78
C HIS A 143 9.99 -3.30 6.11
N TYR A 144 9.23 -3.37 5.00
CA TYR A 144 9.13 -4.58 4.19
C TYR A 144 10.50 -5.10 3.76
N ASN A 145 11.31 -4.25 3.11
CA ASN A 145 12.63 -4.64 2.61
C ASN A 145 13.54 -5.14 3.75
N SER A 146 13.60 -4.40 4.86
CA SER A 146 14.40 -4.77 6.03
C SER A 146 13.97 -6.12 6.62
N ARG A 147 12.67 -6.34 6.79
CA ARG A 147 12.13 -7.60 7.33
C ARG A 147 12.30 -8.75 6.35
N CYS A 148 12.13 -8.56 5.04
CA CYS A 148 12.43 -9.59 4.04
C CYS A 148 13.90 -10.02 4.10
N CYS A 149 14.84 -9.07 4.20
CA CYS A 149 16.26 -9.40 4.38
C CYS A 149 16.51 -10.21 5.66
N GLN A 150 15.92 -9.81 6.80
CA GLN A 150 16.08 -10.55 8.06
C GLN A 150 15.51 -11.97 7.97
N LEU A 151 14.33 -12.13 7.39
CA LEU A 151 13.62 -13.40 7.32
C LEU A 151 14.26 -14.36 6.32
N VAL A 152 14.70 -13.86 5.16
CA VAL A 152 15.26 -14.69 4.09
C VAL A 152 16.78 -14.75 4.18
N LEU A 153 17.47 -13.62 4.04
CA LEU A 153 18.93 -13.58 4.00
C LEU A 153 19.55 -13.82 5.38
N GLY A 154 18.90 -13.35 6.44
CA GLY A 154 19.26 -13.61 7.82
C GLY A 154 18.71 -14.91 8.39
N ALA A 155 18.07 -15.75 7.56
CA ALA A 155 17.43 -17.01 7.95
C ALA A 155 16.38 -16.91 9.09
N GLY A 156 15.88 -15.72 9.40
CA GLY A 156 14.92 -15.51 10.48
C GLY A 156 13.61 -16.28 10.30
N ALA A 157 13.19 -16.54 9.05
CA ALA A 157 12.00 -17.32 8.73
C ALA A 157 12.07 -18.77 9.23
N MET A 158 13.27 -19.31 9.48
CA MET A 158 13.42 -20.63 10.09
C MET A 158 12.90 -20.66 11.53
N HIS A 159 13.05 -19.54 12.25
CA HIS A 159 12.63 -19.42 13.64
C HIS A 159 11.18 -18.97 13.79
N VAL A 160 10.73 -18.00 13.00
CA VAL A 160 9.39 -17.41 13.15
C VAL A 160 8.31 -18.09 12.30
N ALA A 161 8.67 -18.53 11.09
CA ALA A 161 7.74 -19.19 10.16
C ALA A 161 7.91 -20.71 10.12
N GLY A 162 8.82 -21.27 10.93
CA GLY A 162 9.05 -22.71 11.06
C GLY A 162 9.60 -23.37 9.79
N LEU A 163 10.32 -22.62 8.95
CA LEU A 163 10.98 -23.20 7.77
C LEU A 163 12.19 -24.04 8.18
N LYS A 164 12.39 -25.19 7.53
CA LYS A 164 13.55 -26.06 7.82
C LYS A 164 14.86 -25.52 7.26
N THR A 165 14.80 -24.81 6.13
CA THR A 165 15.96 -24.23 5.46
C THR A 165 15.51 -23.13 4.50
N ILE A 166 16.41 -22.19 4.19
CA ILE A 166 16.21 -21.18 3.16
C ILE A 166 16.73 -21.75 1.83
N THR A 167 15.82 -22.17 0.96
CA THR A 167 16.13 -22.75 -0.34
C THR A 167 16.36 -21.68 -1.41
N SER A 168 16.96 -22.06 -2.54
CA SER A 168 17.07 -21.22 -3.73
C SER A 168 15.70 -20.73 -4.23
N THR A 169 14.66 -21.56 -4.13
CA THR A 169 13.29 -21.18 -4.48
C THR A 169 12.77 -20.01 -3.64
N ILE A 170 13.06 -19.99 -2.33
CA ILE A 170 12.67 -18.88 -1.45
C ILE A 170 13.36 -17.58 -1.88
N LEU A 171 14.66 -17.66 -2.21
CA LEU A 171 15.42 -16.50 -2.70
C LEU A 171 14.84 -15.96 -4.02
N VAL A 172 14.49 -16.86 -4.95
CA VAL A 172 13.85 -16.48 -6.21
C VAL A 172 12.50 -15.81 -5.94
N LEU A 173 11.63 -16.38 -5.11
CA LEU A 173 10.32 -15.80 -4.81
C LEU A 173 10.44 -14.44 -4.10
N ALA A 174 11.40 -14.29 -3.18
CA ALA A 174 11.69 -13.01 -2.55
C ALA A 174 12.16 -11.96 -3.57
N GLY A 175 13.11 -12.34 -4.45
CA GLY A 175 13.60 -11.47 -5.52
C GLY A 175 12.52 -11.06 -6.52
N ARG A 176 11.64 -11.99 -6.91
CA ARG A 176 10.52 -11.72 -7.83
C ARG A 176 9.45 -10.83 -7.20
N SER A 177 9.17 -11.04 -5.91
CA SER A 177 8.31 -10.16 -5.13
C SER A 177 8.87 -8.74 -5.06
N LEU A 178 10.17 -8.59 -4.78
CA LEU A 178 10.84 -7.29 -4.79
C LEU A 178 10.84 -6.65 -6.18
N LYS A 179 11.07 -7.42 -7.25
CA LYS A 179 11.02 -6.91 -8.64
C LYS A 179 9.63 -6.35 -8.97
N LEU A 180 8.57 -7.02 -8.52
CA LEU A 180 7.20 -6.52 -8.66
C LEU A 180 6.99 -5.21 -7.89
N ILE A 181 7.42 -5.14 -6.64
CA ILE A 181 7.32 -3.92 -5.82
C ILE A 181 8.12 -2.76 -6.44
N LEU A 182 9.32 -3.03 -6.98
CA LEU A 182 10.13 -2.06 -7.70
C LEU A 182 9.42 -1.52 -8.94
N TRP A 183 8.66 -2.35 -9.66
CA TRP A 183 7.88 -1.91 -10.81
C TRP A 183 6.82 -0.86 -10.44
N PHE A 184 6.22 -0.94 -9.23
CA PHE A 184 5.29 0.09 -8.74
C PHE A 184 5.97 1.41 -8.35
N MET A 185 7.27 1.41 -8.02
CA MET A 185 7.96 2.58 -7.44
C MET A 185 7.87 3.87 -8.28
N PRO A 186 8.02 3.85 -9.62
CA PRO A 186 7.87 5.05 -10.43
C PRO A 186 6.47 5.66 -10.33
N VAL A 187 5.42 4.81 -10.33
CA VAL A 187 4.03 5.25 -10.23
C VAL A 187 3.72 5.80 -8.84
N VAL A 188 4.23 5.12 -7.79
CA VAL A 188 4.13 5.62 -6.41
C VAL A 188 4.82 6.97 -6.29
N LYS A 189 6.03 7.12 -6.82
CA LYS A 189 6.77 8.38 -6.77
C LYS A 189 5.99 9.51 -7.46
N ALA A 190 5.52 9.27 -8.68
CA ALA A 190 4.75 10.25 -9.44
C ALA A 190 3.43 10.66 -8.74
N HIS A 191 2.84 9.77 -7.95
CA HIS A 191 1.60 10.05 -7.22
C HIS A 191 1.79 11.08 -6.08
N PHE A 192 2.97 11.14 -5.47
CA PHE A 192 3.27 12.01 -4.32
C PHE A 192 4.13 13.23 -4.69
N GLN A 193 4.39 13.45 -5.98
CA GLN A 193 5.07 14.62 -6.53
C GLN A 193 4.03 15.61 -7.06
#